data_AF-A0A519MR07-F1
#
_entry.id   AF-A0A519MR07-F1
#
_cell.length_a   1.000
_cell.length_b   1.000
_cell.length_c   1.000
_cell.angle_alpha   90.00
_cell.angle_beta   90.00
_cell.angle_gamma   90.00
#
_symmetry.space_group_name_H-M   'P 1'
#
loop_
_entity.id
_entity.type
_entity.pdbx_description
1 polymer ?
#
loop_
_entity_poly.entity_id
_entity_poly.type
_entity_poly.pdbx_seq_one_letter_code
_entity_poly.pdbx_strand_id
1 'polypeptide(L)' 'PYFNALQVKFSYAITCHKSQGGQWNTVFVEQPYLPEGIDRDYIRWLYTAVTRAKDKLYLIGFKDENFEE' A
#
# COMPACT_ATOMS: atom_id res chain seq x y z
N PRO A 1 -0.35 -34.68 -5.62
CA PRO A 1 -1.23 -33.50 -5.47
C PRO A 1 -2.07 -33.64 -4.19
N TYR A 2 -2.00 -32.67 -3.28
CA TYR A 2 -2.75 -32.69 -2.02
C TYR A 2 -4.10 -31.99 -2.21
N PHE A 3 -5.19 -32.60 -1.74
CA PHE A 3 -6.53 -31.99 -1.71
C PHE A 3 -6.62 -31.01 -0.52
N ASN A 4 -7.13 -29.80 -0.73
CA ASN A 4 -7.28 -28.73 0.29
C ASN A 4 -5.98 -28.25 0.97
N ALA A 5 -4.82 -28.39 0.33
CA ALA A 5 -3.59 -27.80 0.88
C ALA A 5 -3.62 -26.27 0.76
N LEU A 6 -3.29 -25.58 1.85
CA LEU A 6 -3.17 -24.13 1.88
C LEU A 6 -1.87 -23.68 1.20
N GLN A 7 -1.97 -22.83 0.17
CA GLN A 7 -0.80 -22.20 -0.44
C GLN A 7 -0.41 -20.95 0.36
N VAL A 8 0.57 -21.10 1.24
CA VAL A 8 1.10 -19.98 2.04
C VAL A 8 2.29 -19.36 1.33
N LYS A 9 2.36 -18.02 1.32
CA LYS A 9 3.54 -17.25 0.91
C LYS A 9 3.95 -16.35 2.05
N PHE A 10 5.24 -16.36 2.38
CA PHE A 10 5.82 -15.44 3.34
C PHE A 10 6.35 -14.20 2.61
N SER A 11 6.16 -13.02 3.21
CA SER A 11 6.64 -11.76 2.69
C SER A 11 6.77 -10.71 3.79
N TYR A 12 7.85 -9.93 3.78
CA TYR A 12 8.02 -8.77 4.68
C TYR A 12 7.20 -7.55 4.22
N ALA A 13 6.97 -7.43 2.91
CA ALA A 13 6.16 -6.38 2.31
C ALA A 13 5.11 -7.02 1.38
N ILE A 14 3.95 -6.38 1.27
CA ILE A 14 2.86 -6.83 0.39
C ILE A 14 2.51 -5.73 -0.59
N THR A 15 2.07 -6.11 -1.78
CA THR A 15 1.55 -5.13 -2.74
C THR A 15 0.23 -4.55 -2.23
N CYS A 16 -0.04 -3.27 -2.51
CA CYS A 16 -1.27 -2.60 -2.10
C CYS A 16 -2.53 -3.38 -2.50
N HIS A 17 -2.57 -3.92 -3.72
CA HIS A 17 -3.69 -4.76 -4.18
C HIS A 17 -3.89 -6.01 -3.33
N LYS A 18 -2.81 -6.66 -2.88
CA LYS A 18 -2.89 -7.83 -1.99
C LYS A 18 -3.24 -7.46 -0.54
N SER A 19 -3.12 -6.20 -0.17
CA SER A 19 -3.50 -5.68 1.15
C SER A 19 -4.99 -5.34 1.28
N GLN A 20 -5.74 -5.33 0.18
CA GLN A 20 -7.17 -5.01 0.18
C GLN A 20 -7.96 -5.93 1.10
N GLY A 21 -8.84 -5.34 1.92
CA GLY A 21 -9.61 -6.03 2.96
C GLY A 21 -8.84 -6.26 4.27
N GLY A 22 -7.52 -6.15 4.27
CA GLY A 22 -6.70 -6.17 5.50
C GLY A 22 -6.60 -4.79 6.15
N GLN A 23 -6.33 -4.75 7.45
CA GLN A 23 -6.03 -3.52 8.18
C GLN A 23 -4.97 -3.80 9.26
N TRP A 24 -4.06 -2.86 9.47
CA TRP A 24 -2.94 -2.99 10.41
C TRP A 24 -2.80 -1.72 11.25
N ASN A 25 -2.31 -1.85 12.48
CA ASN A 25 -2.13 -0.71 13.40
C ASN A 25 -1.14 0.32 12.84
N THR A 26 -0.09 -0.15 12.16
CA THR A 26 0.92 0.70 11.55
C THR A 26 1.24 0.23 10.15
N VAL A 27 1.24 1.14 9.17
CA VAL A 27 1.54 0.86 7.77
C VAL A 27 2.63 1.81 7.27
N PHE A 28 3.56 1.26 6.49
CA PHE A 28 4.57 2.01 5.75
C PHE A 28 4.21 1.92 4.27
N VAL A 29 4.11 3.05 3.58
CA VAL A 29 3.81 3.12 2.15
C VAL A 29 4.97 3.84 1.47
N GLU A 30 5.63 3.14 0.55
CA GLU A 30 6.64 3.71 -0.33
C GLU A 30 5.97 4.33 -1.56
N GLN A 31 6.40 5.53 -1.95
CA GLN A 31 5.90 6.16 -3.17
C GLN A 31 6.31 5.34 -4.41
N PRO A 32 5.36 4.91 -5.26
CA PRO A 32 5.71 4.20 -6.48
C PRO A 32 6.34 5.15 -7.50
N TYR A 33 7.12 4.58 -8.41
CA TYR A 33 7.64 5.32 -9.56
C TYR A 33 6.50 5.68 -10.52
N LEU A 34 6.30 6.98 -10.76
CA LEU A 34 5.24 7.54 -11.61
C LEU A 34 5.83 8.30 -12.80
N PRO A 35 6.19 7.62 -13.90
CA PRO A 35 6.81 8.28 -15.06
C PRO A 35 5.86 9.26 -15.74
N GLU A 36 4.57 8.92 -15.80
CA GLU A 36 3.50 9.76 -16.39
C GLU A 36 2.88 10.74 -15.37
N GLY A 37 3.42 10.79 -14.16
CA GLY A 37 2.91 11.61 -13.06
C GLY A 37 1.69 11.01 -12.35
N ILE A 38 0.99 11.86 -11.60
CA ILE A 38 -0.19 11.50 -10.80
C ILE A 38 -1.39 11.34 -11.71
N ASP A 39 -1.96 10.14 -11.76
CA ASP A 39 -3.20 9.85 -12.46
C ASP A 39 -4.33 9.39 -11.51
N ARG A 40 -5.49 9.14 -12.08
CA ARG A 40 -6.69 8.73 -11.31
C ARG A 40 -6.49 7.38 -10.62
N ASP A 41 -5.78 6.46 -11.26
CA ASP A 41 -5.61 5.11 -10.73
C ASP A 41 -4.56 5.08 -9.62
N TYR A 42 -3.52 5.90 -9.70
CA TYR A 42 -2.60 6.17 -8.59
C TYR A 42 -3.32 6.75 -7.38
N ILE A 43 -4.22 7.73 -7.57
CA ILE A 43 -4.99 8.30 -6.44
C ILE A 43 -5.84 7.21 -5.76
N ARG A 44 -6.49 6.32 -6.53
CA ARG A 44 -7.26 5.18 -5.98
C ARG A 44 -6.37 4.18 -5.26
N TRP A 45 -5.19 3.90 -5.82
CA TRP A 45 -4.19 3.05 -5.21
C TRP A 45 -3.71 3.63 -3.88
N LEU A 46 -3.43 4.93 -3.84
CA LEU A 46 -2.97 5.64 -2.65
C LEU A 46 -4.05 5.65 -1.58
N TYR A 47 -5.31 5.96 -1.94
CA TYR A 47 -6.45 5.85 -1.02
C TYR A 47 -6.55 4.44 -0.41
N THR A 48 -6.39 3.40 -1.23
CA THR A 48 -6.41 2.02 -0.74
C THR A 48 -5.28 1.79 0.26
N ALA A 49 -4.05 2.21 -0.06
CA ALA A 49 -2.87 2.05 0.78
C ALA A 49 -3.01 2.79 2.12
N VAL A 50 -3.45 4.05 2.08
CA VAL A 50 -3.68 4.91 3.25
C VAL A 50 -4.72 4.29 4.20
N THR A 51 -5.85 3.84 3.65
CA THR A 51 -6.95 3.25 4.47
C THR A 51 -6.62 1.87 5.07
N ARG A 52 -5.45 1.29 4.77
CA ARG A 52 -4.99 0.06 5.46
C ARG A 52 -4.47 0.35 6.86
N ALA A 53 -4.04 1.59 7.15
CA ALA A 53 -3.55 1.99 8.46
C ALA A 53 -4.73 2.28 9.40
N LYS A 54 -4.68 1.72 10.62
CA LYS A 54 -5.63 2.05 11.68
C LYS A 54 -5.17 3.22 12.56
N ASP A 55 -3.91 3.21 13.00
CA ASP A 55 -3.41 4.18 13.98
C ASP A 55 -2.30 5.07 13.42
N LYS A 56 -1.32 4.48 12.70
CA LYS A 56 -0.16 5.21 12.18
C LYS A 56 0.12 4.86 10.73
N LEU A 57 0.38 5.89 9.93
CA LEU A 57 0.79 5.77 8.54
C LEU A 57 2.13 6.51 8.35
N TYR A 58 3.10 5.82 7.78
CA TYR A 58 4.38 6.40 7.38
C TYR A 58 4.47 6.41 5.85
N LEU A 59 4.67 7.59 5.28
CA LEU A 59 4.81 7.81 3.84
C LEU A 59 6.31 7.99 3.53
N ILE A 60 6.89 7.05 2.80
CA ILE A 60 8.33 7.00 2.48
C ILE A 60 8.54 7.42 1.03
N GLY A 61 9.45 8.36 0.80
CA GLY A 61 9.82 8.81 -0.54
C GLY A 61 8.88 9.83 -1.17
N PHE A 62 7.84 10.26 -0.46
CA PHE A 62 6.98 11.38 -0.86
C PHE A 62 7.74 12.71 -0.72
N LYS A 63 7.50 13.65 -1.63
CA LYS A 63 8.13 14.98 -1.59
C LYS A 63 7.45 15.87 -0.56
N ASP A 64 8.19 16.82 0.00
CA ASP A 64 7.65 17.77 0.99
C ASP A 64 6.47 18.59 0.43
N GLU A 65 6.52 18.93 -0.87
CA GLU A 65 5.43 19.57 -1.63
C GLU A 65 4.09 18.82 -1.53
N ASN A 66 4.10 17.50 -1.28
CA ASN A 66 2.88 16.71 -1.12
C ASN A 66 2.17 16.94 0.23
N PHE A 67 2.80 17.67 1.16
CA PHE A 67 2.31 17.97 2.50
C PHE A 67 2.05 19.47 2.73
N GLU A 68 2.32 20.31 1.73
CA GLU A 68 2.05 21.74 1.75
C GLU A 68 0.57 22.02 1.44
N GLU A 69 0.05 23.16 1.94
CA GLU A 69 -1.36 23.57 1.85
C GLU A 69 -1.73 24.21 0.50
#